data_AF-A0A8J7WBF5-F1
#
_entry.id   AF-A0A8J7WBF5-F1
#
_cell.length_a   1.000
_cell.length_b   1.000
_cell.length_c   1.000
_cell.angle_alpha   90.00
_cell.angle_beta   90.00
_cell.angle_gamma   90.00
#
_symmetry.space_group_name_H-M   'P 1'
#
loop_
_entity.id
_entity.type
_entity.pdbx_description
1 polymer ?
#
loop_
_entity_poly.entity_id
_entity_poly.type
_entity_poly.pdbx_seq_one_letter_code
_entity_poly.pdbx_strand_id
1 'polypeptide(L)'
;MAYNDCSYCGRTIQGAGSVRGGGSANASSSREGPACVECKRSKGNRSLVQWLRWVKKNDRNRWERITKYHGRKSGGMITLTVKRIAEER
;
A
#
# COMPACT_ATOMS: atom_id res chain seq x y z
N MET A 1 -6.98 -18.00 11.48
CA MET A 1 -7.36 -16.73 10.81
C MET A 1 -6.18 -16.28 9.96
N ALA A 2 -6.32 -16.18 8.65
CA ALA A 2 -5.24 -15.69 7.79
C ALA A 2 -5.21 -14.16 7.86
N TYR A 3 -4.15 -13.60 8.44
CA TYR A 3 -3.90 -12.17 8.46
C TYR A 3 -3.13 -11.81 7.19
N ASN A 4 -3.65 -10.86 6.42
CA ASN A 4 -2.94 -10.32 5.27
C ASN A 4 -2.42 -8.93 5.63
N ASP A 5 -1.13 -8.69 5.45
CA ASP A 5 -0.58 -7.35 5.62
C ASP A 5 -0.81 -6.52 4.36
N CYS A 6 -1.16 -5.24 4.55
CA CYS A 6 -1.24 -4.28 3.46
C CYS A 6 0.10 -4.20 2.73
N SER A 7 0.07 -4.40 1.42
CA SER A 7 1.25 -4.41 0.55
C SER A 7 1.96 -3.06 0.49
N TYR A 8 1.28 -1.96 0.84
CA TYR A 8 1.83 -0.61 0.82
C TYR A 8 2.33 -0.13 2.20
N CYS A 9 1.57 -0.36 3.27
CA CYS A 9 1.88 0.23 4.58
C CYS A 9 2.11 -0.79 5.70
N GLY A 10 2.00 -2.08 5.41
CA GLY A 10 2.23 -3.15 6.40
C GLY A 10 1.19 -3.23 7.51
N ARG A 11 0.10 -2.45 7.45
CA ARG A 11 -1.01 -2.60 8.40
C ARG A 11 -1.66 -3.97 8.20
N THR A 12 -1.83 -4.69 9.30
CA THR A 12 -2.59 -5.93 9.32
C THR A 12 -4.02 -5.65 8.89
N ILE A 13 -4.41 -6.27 7.78
CA ILE A 13 -5.79 -6.31 7.34
C ILE A 13 -6.36 -7.53 8.06
N GLN A 14 -7.25 -7.30 9.02
CA GLN A 14 -8.03 -8.40 9.56
C GLN A 14 -8.75 -9.04 8.38
N GLY A 15 -8.40 -10.28 8.09
CA GLY A 15 -9.13 -11.09 7.14
C GLY A 15 -10.53 -11.26 7.69
N ALA A 16 -11.45 -10.38 7.31
CA ALA A 16 -12.85 -10.72 7.31
C ALA A 16 -12.95 -11.88 6.32
N GLY A 17 -13.02 -13.11 6.85
CA GLY A 17 -13.24 -14.30 6.04
C GLY A 17 -14.39 -13.98 5.08
N SER A 18 -14.15 -14.13 3.79
CA SER A 18 -15.19 -14.16 2.74
C SER A 18 -16.44 -13.33 3.04
N VAL A 19 -16.33 -12.02 3.28
CA VAL A 19 -17.52 -11.15 3.28
C VAL A 19 -17.87 -10.85 1.83
N ARG A 20 -18.66 -11.75 1.25
CA ARG A 20 -19.70 -11.37 0.30
C ARG A 20 -20.57 -10.32 0.98
N GLY A 21 -20.42 -9.05 0.59
CA GLY A 21 -21.37 -7.99 0.92
C GLY A 21 -20.74 -6.71 1.46
N GLY A 22 -20.81 -5.65 0.64
CA GLY A 22 -20.76 -4.26 1.13
C GLY A 22 -19.43 -3.53 0.96
N GLY A 23 -19.12 -3.10 -0.28
CA GLY A 23 -18.07 -2.09 -0.52
C GLY A 23 -17.15 -2.40 -1.69
N SER A 24 -17.72 -2.46 -2.89
CA SER A 24 -17.01 -2.45 -4.18
C SER A 24 -15.93 -3.51 -4.35
N ALA A 25 -16.41 -4.68 -4.77
CA ALA A 25 -15.74 -5.54 -5.72
C ALA A 25 -15.31 -4.74 -6.97
N ASN A 26 -14.21 -4.01 -6.86
CA ASN A 26 -13.21 -3.98 -7.92
C ASN A 26 -12.05 -4.80 -7.38
N ALA A 27 -12.23 -6.12 -7.43
CA ALA A 27 -11.13 -7.02 -7.71
C ALA A 27 -10.67 -6.69 -9.14
N SER A 28 -10.05 -5.53 -9.32
CA SER A 28 -9.28 -5.26 -10.52
C SER A 28 -8.14 -6.24 -10.46
N SER A 29 -8.28 -7.29 -11.26
CA SER A 29 -7.25 -8.21 -11.70
C SER A 29 -6.07 -7.39 -12.21
N SER A 30 -5.23 -6.98 -11.29
CA SER A 30 -4.06 -6.14 -11.49
C SER A 30 -3.11 -6.59 -10.40
N ARG A 31 -1.85 -6.74 -10.76
CA ARG A 31 -0.75 -7.37 -9.99
C ARG A 31 -0.41 -6.68 -8.66
N GLU A 32 -1.36 -5.99 -8.04
CA GLU A 32 -1.26 -5.22 -6.82
C GLU A 32 -1.82 -6.06 -5.67
N GLY A 33 -0.95 -6.38 -4.70
CA GLY A 33 -1.30 -7.26 -3.57
C GLY A 33 -2.36 -6.65 -2.63
N PRO A 34 -2.72 -7.37 -1.54
CA PRO A 34 -3.75 -6.93 -0.59
C PRO A 34 -3.43 -5.53 -0.05
N ALA A 35 -4.43 -4.65 0.02
CA ALA A 35 -4.27 -3.26 0.44
C ALA A 35 -5.38 -2.84 1.40
N CYS A 36 -5.04 -2.07 2.44
CA CYS A 36 -6.04 -1.54 3.35
C CYS A 36 -6.90 -0.45 2.69
N VAL A 37 -8.12 -0.27 3.17
CA VAL A 37 -9.10 0.72 2.65
C VAL A 37 -8.51 2.12 2.58
N GLU A 38 -7.72 2.52 3.59
CA GLU A 38 -7.06 3.82 3.60
C GLU A 38 -6.03 3.98 2.47
N CYS A 39 -5.24 2.95 2.16
CA CYS A 39 -4.28 2.98 1.05
C CYS A 39 -4.98 2.94 -0.30
N LYS A 40 -6.04 2.14 -0.43
CA LYS A 40 -6.87 2.11 -1.64
C LYS A 40 -7.50 3.48 -1.92
N ARG A 41 -8.09 4.13 -0.89
CA ARG A 41 -8.71 5.46 -1.00
C ARG A 41 -7.69 6.57 -1.27
N SER A 42 -6.52 6.51 -0.62
CA SER A 42 -5.46 7.52 -0.81
C SER A 42 -4.80 7.41 -2.19
N LYS A 43 -4.55 6.20 -2.68
CA LYS A 43 -4.04 5.97 -4.04
C LYS A 43 -5.05 6.44 -5.08
N GLY A 44 -6.32 6.03 -4.95
CA GLY A 44 -7.35 6.35 -5.93
C GLY A 44 -6.90 5.93 -7.34
N ASN A 45 -6.98 6.85 -8.30
CA ASN A 45 -6.55 6.64 -9.69
C ASN A 45 -5.08 6.98 -9.95
N ARG A 46 -4.29 7.33 -8.91
CA ARG A 46 -2.87 7.69 -9.09
C ARG A 46 -2.04 6.43 -9.36
N SER A 47 -1.03 6.58 -10.21
CA SER A 47 0.02 5.55 -10.32
C SER A 47 0.77 5.40 -8.99
N LEU A 48 1.38 4.23 -8.75
CA LEU A 48 2.12 3.97 -7.52
C LEU A 48 3.19 5.05 -7.25
N VAL A 49 3.95 5.44 -8.28
CA VAL A 49 5.00 6.47 -8.17
C VAL A 49 4.41 7.82 -7.81
N GLN A 50 3.36 8.27 -8.51
CA GLN A 50 2.71 9.55 -8.22
C GLN A 50 2.11 9.56 -6.82
N TRP A 51 1.49 8.47 -6.39
CA TRP A 51 0.93 8.35 -5.05
C TRP A 51 2.01 8.42 -3.98
N LEU A 52 3.11 7.67 -4.13
CA LEU A 52 4.20 7.67 -3.16
C LEU A 52 4.90 9.03 -3.05
N ARG A 53 5.12 9.73 -4.18
CA ARG A 53 5.63 11.12 -4.16
C ARG A 53 4.65 12.08 -3.49
N TRP A 54 3.34 11.91 -3.74
CA TRP A 54 2.31 12.70 -3.07
C TRP A 54 2.30 12.44 -1.56
N VAL A 55 2.38 11.18 -1.12
CA VAL A 55 2.44 10.81 0.30
C VAL A 55 3.71 11.38 0.95
N LYS A 56 4.87 11.26 0.29
CA LYS A 56 6.14 11.86 0.77
C LYS A 56 6.01 13.37 1.02
N LYS A 57 5.29 14.08 0.17
CA LYS A 57 5.10 15.54 0.25
C LYS A 57 3.99 15.99 1.21
N ASN A 58 2.86 15.26 1.26
CA ASN A 58 1.64 15.71 1.95
C ASN A 58 1.39 14.99 3.28
N ASP A 59 1.93 13.79 3.48
CA ASP A 59 1.66 12.96 4.66
C ASP A 59 2.93 12.22 5.11
N ARG A 60 3.79 12.97 5.81
CA ARG A 60 5.10 12.48 6.28
C ARG A 60 4.99 11.30 7.25
N ASN A 61 4.01 11.33 8.16
CA ASN A 61 3.76 10.22 9.10
C ASN A 61 3.38 8.92 8.40
N ARG A 62 2.62 9.01 7.30
CA ARG A 62 2.30 7.84 6.48
C ARG A 62 3.48 7.39 5.64
N TRP A 63 4.25 8.33 5.09
CA TRP A 63 5.49 8.04 4.37
C TRP A 63 6.46 7.24 5.25
N GLU A 64 6.71 7.69 6.48
CA GLU A 64 7.62 7.00 7.42
C GLU A 64 7.16 5.58 7.76
N ARG A 65 5.86 5.33 7.87
CA ARG A 65 5.33 3.96 8.07
C ARG A 65 5.58 3.08 6.85
N ILE A 66 5.34 3.60 5.65
CA ILE A 66 5.56 2.90 4.38
C ILE A 66 7.05 2.58 4.25
N THR A 67 7.94 3.55 4.43
CA THR A 67 9.38 3.33 4.33
C THR A 67 9.90 2.40 5.41
N LYS A 68 9.42 2.48 6.66
CA LYS A 68 9.81 1.56 7.74
C LYS A 68 9.41 0.11 7.44
N TYR A 69 8.20 -0.10 6.91
CA TYR A 69 7.74 -1.43 6.51
C TYR A 69 8.55 -2.00 5.34
N HIS A 70 8.75 -1.20 4.28
CA HIS A 70 9.51 -1.62 3.10
C HIS A 70 11.03 -1.62 3.31
N GLY A 71 11.54 -0.91 4.31
CA GLY A 71 12.95 -0.93 4.69
C GLY A 71 13.38 -2.28 5.24
N ARG A 72 12.46 -3.00 5.91
CA ARG A 72 12.67 -4.37 6.38
C ARG A 72 12.46 -5.43 5.30
N LYS A 73 11.95 -5.05 4.12
CA LYS A 73 11.70 -5.95 2.99
C LYS A 73 12.76 -5.77 1.91
N SER A 74 13.20 -6.88 1.35
CA SER A 74 14.20 -6.89 0.27
C SER A 74 13.58 -7.09 -1.12
N GLY A 75 12.35 -7.60 -1.20
CA GLY A 75 11.70 -7.97 -2.45
C GLY A 75 10.38 -7.24 -2.74
N GLY A 76 10.01 -7.22 -4.03
CA GLY A 76 8.73 -6.73 -4.53
C GLY A 76 8.80 -5.36 -5.22
N MET A 77 8.04 -5.20 -6.31
CA MET A 77 7.99 -3.98 -7.12
C MET A 77 7.63 -2.74 -6.27
N ILE A 78 6.72 -2.88 -5.32
CA ILE A 78 6.32 -1.78 -4.41
C ILE A 78 7.50 -1.36 -3.54
N THR A 79 8.20 -2.32 -2.93
CA THR A 79 9.38 -2.08 -2.09
C THR A 79 10.47 -1.34 -2.86
N LEU A 80 10.78 -1.79 -4.08
CA LEU A 80 11.78 -1.14 -4.94
C LEU A 80 11.37 0.29 -5.30
N THR A 81 10.09 0.51 -5.61
CA THR A 81 9.55 1.85 -5.92
C THR A 81 9.63 2.78 -4.71
N VAL A 82 9.28 2.29 -3.53
CA VAL A 82 9.37 3.06 -2.27
C VAL A 82 10.82 3.45 -1.98
N LYS A 83 11.77 2.52 -2.11
CA LYS A 83 13.20 2.80 -1.92
C LYS A 83 13.70 3.84 -2.91
N ARG A 84 13.37 3.70 -4.19
CA ARG A 84 13.72 4.68 -5.23
C ARG A 84 13.24 6.09 -4.86
N ILE A 85 11.96 6.23 -4.47
CA ILE A 85 11.39 7.54 -4.11
C ILE A 85 11.93 8.07 -2.78
N ALA A 86 12.37 7.20 -1.87
CA ALA A 86 13.07 7.60 -0.66
C ALA A 86 14.40 8.30 -0.97
N GLU A 87 15.13 7.78 -1.96
CA GLU A 87 16.41 8.34 -2.42
C GLU A 87 16.27 9.56 -3.36
N GLU A 88 15.09 9.79 -3.95
CA GLU A 88 14.81 11.01 -4.72
C GLU A 88 14.87 12.25 -3.80
N ARG A 89 15.98 13.00 -3.86
CA ARG A 89 16.25 14.17 -3.01
C ARG A 89 15.58 15.43 -3.53
#